data_AF-A0A316EDL3-F1
#
_entry.id   AF-A0A316EDL3-F1
#
_cell.length_a   1.000
_cell.length_b   1.000
_cell.length_c   1.000
_cell.angle_alpha   90.00
_cell.angle_beta   90.00
_cell.angle_gamma   90.00
#
_symmetry.space_group_name_H-M   'P 1'
#
loop_
_entity.id
_entity.type
_entity.pdbx_description
1 polymer ?
#
loop_
_entity_poly.entity_id
_entity_poly.type
_entity_poly.pdbx_seq_one_letter_code
_entity_poly.pdbx_strand_id
1 'polypeptide(L)'
;MENTYIISDNSDWIQKITKQLELPNNQVLFYQEWREDFLFDDWVSINIKPDISYLIIPIELGSNRFNSFEGLRLAMHIRFMKSHVRYLPIIFISNREEWQIRQMLRDNLDKNHLDYLIGTKGTDFLKPNISEIKAVLENIKPLNEEEYKAQFYDHIHLLPLEEDGGKHSLANIWGALRLNEVLNLNAINDKNLTNRTKELYFKYLRAFHEESKGSFEYLQSLQCIGKRILLIDDEADKGWNDVLKAIFKGADFQFIDFNNKTFKYKKESIKKVKDENWDLILLDLRLNPSEEDTSNKLIKTENYSGAKILKKIKRHNAGIQVIMLTASNKAWNMKKLLDLGADGYYIKESPEFNFSAEFTHESYDNFGKECNTCFERHYLRKIFEMDKVIQKRLDLENGILSNATLNRGAVNLIKVYLKQAFNAIYKYSQTQKEYALYSFLEYYKIAELLGKELIDDNTTKFFIKKKSGNIDFIIKTPLLSKVEPVKEASSTGKSFLKGYKEKDYTPIKDDDEGFYKKPTSSLRFSGLMLLRFGFEEVSVETFMSLNNLRNTVVAHSADNSASEIKVENVISLLEILEKVFQKL
;
A
#
# COMPACT_ATOMS: atom_id res chain seq x y z
N MET A 1 43.72 -36.98 -17.00
CA MET A 1 43.50 -35.50 -17.04
C MET A 1 42.98 -35.11 -15.68
N GLU A 2 43.69 -34.25 -14.95
CA GLU A 2 43.32 -33.97 -13.56
C GLU A 2 42.07 -33.07 -13.53
N ASN A 3 41.03 -33.53 -12.83
CA ASN A 3 39.76 -32.81 -12.61
C ASN A 3 39.02 -32.29 -13.86
N THR A 4 39.14 -32.99 -15.00
CA THR A 4 38.29 -32.77 -16.18
C THR A 4 37.02 -33.60 -16.08
N TYR A 5 35.86 -32.98 -16.25
CA TYR A 5 34.56 -33.65 -16.18
C TYR A 5 33.81 -33.52 -17.51
N ILE A 6 32.97 -34.51 -17.83
CA ILE A 6 32.09 -34.48 -19.01
C ILE A 6 30.63 -34.70 -18.62
N ILE A 7 29.73 -33.90 -19.19
CA ILE A 7 28.29 -34.10 -19.06
C ILE A 7 27.83 -35.15 -20.08
N SER A 8 27.05 -36.13 -19.67
CA SER A 8 26.64 -37.26 -20.51
C SER A 8 25.14 -37.57 -20.40
N ASP A 9 24.45 -37.65 -21.54
CA ASP A 9 23.09 -38.21 -21.66
C ASP A 9 23.10 -39.73 -21.91
N ASN A 10 24.26 -40.39 -21.77
CA ASN A 10 24.51 -41.80 -22.12
C ASN A 10 24.35 -42.15 -23.61
N SER A 11 24.40 -41.19 -24.53
CA SER A 11 24.50 -41.48 -25.96
C SER A 11 25.79 -42.23 -26.32
N ASP A 12 25.71 -43.09 -27.34
CA ASP A 12 26.86 -43.87 -27.84
C ASP A 12 28.07 -43.00 -28.20
N TRP A 13 27.83 -41.81 -28.75
CA TRP A 13 28.90 -40.91 -29.19
C TRP A 13 29.61 -40.24 -28.01
N ILE A 14 28.87 -39.84 -26.96
CA ILE A 14 29.50 -39.34 -25.73
C ILE A 14 30.25 -40.47 -25.02
N GLN A 15 29.65 -41.66 -24.89
CA GLN A 15 30.33 -42.82 -24.30
C GLN A 15 31.66 -43.13 -25.00
N LYS A 16 31.67 -43.05 -26.34
CA LYS A 16 32.89 -43.23 -27.14
C LYS A 16 33.94 -42.17 -26.80
N ILE A 17 33.56 -40.90 -26.72
CA ILE A 17 34.47 -39.80 -26.37
C ILE A 17 35.00 -39.96 -24.95
N THR A 18 34.13 -40.23 -23.97
CA THR A 18 34.49 -40.47 -22.57
C THR A 18 35.54 -41.58 -22.46
N LYS A 19 35.34 -42.69 -23.17
CA LYS A 19 36.30 -43.81 -23.21
C LYS A 19 37.63 -43.41 -23.85
N GLN A 20 37.60 -42.63 -24.92
CA GLN A 20 38.81 -42.17 -25.62
C GLN A 20 39.59 -41.09 -24.86
N LEU A 21 38.91 -40.29 -24.04
CA LEU A 21 39.54 -39.34 -23.11
C LEU A 21 40.06 -40.01 -21.83
N GLU A 22 39.79 -41.32 -21.66
CA GLU A 22 40.17 -42.11 -20.48
C GLU A 22 39.64 -41.50 -19.18
N LEU A 23 38.42 -40.92 -19.22
CA LEU A 23 37.78 -40.34 -18.05
C LEU A 23 37.20 -41.46 -17.16
N PRO A 24 37.54 -41.50 -15.86
CA PRO A 24 36.95 -42.42 -14.91
C PRO A 24 35.46 -42.11 -14.68
N ASN A 25 34.69 -43.11 -14.22
CA ASN A 25 33.25 -42.98 -14.05
C ASN A 25 32.83 -41.83 -13.11
N ASN A 26 33.64 -41.48 -12.11
CA ASN A 26 33.37 -40.36 -11.21
C ASN A 26 33.59 -38.98 -11.84
N GLN A 27 34.18 -38.91 -13.05
CA GLN A 27 34.33 -37.68 -13.85
C GLN A 27 33.25 -37.55 -14.94
N VAL A 28 32.26 -38.46 -14.95
CA VAL A 28 31.11 -38.42 -15.85
C VAL A 28 29.88 -37.96 -15.08
N LEU A 29 29.35 -36.80 -15.45
CA LEU A 29 28.16 -36.21 -14.84
C LEU A 29 26.94 -36.56 -15.68
N PHE A 30 26.05 -37.40 -15.13
CA PHE A 30 24.88 -37.86 -15.87
C PHE A 30 23.79 -36.78 -15.96
N TYR A 31 23.42 -36.48 -17.20
CA TYR A 31 22.34 -35.59 -17.57
C TYR A 31 21.03 -36.36 -17.72
N GLN A 32 19.93 -35.70 -17.33
CA GLN A 32 18.57 -36.13 -17.63
C GLN A 32 17.77 -34.91 -18.10
N GLU A 33 16.76 -35.13 -18.93
CA GLU A 33 15.93 -34.04 -19.45
C GLU A 33 15.02 -33.45 -18.36
N TRP A 34 14.86 -32.13 -18.39
CA TRP A 34 13.97 -31.40 -17.48
C TRP A 34 13.01 -30.50 -18.25
N ARG A 35 11.75 -30.47 -17.79
CA ARG A 35 10.75 -29.55 -18.33
C ARG A 35 10.84 -28.16 -17.70
N GLU A 36 11.12 -28.10 -16.40
CA GLU A 36 11.11 -26.86 -15.62
C GLU A 36 12.55 -26.31 -15.52
N ASP A 37 12.74 -25.01 -15.76
CA ASP A 37 14.07 -24.40 -15.84
C ASP A 37 14.85 -24.48 -14.52
N PHE A 38 14.18 -24.31 -13.38
CA PHE A 38 14.85 -24.33 -12.07
C PHE A 38 15.53 -25.68 -11.75
N LEU A 39 15.10 -26.77 -12.40
CA LEU A 39 15.73 -28.08 -12.21
C LEU A 39 17.14 -28.15 -12.78
N PHE A 40 17.46 -27.31 -13.78
CA PHE A 40 18.83 -27.15 -14.27
C PHE A 40 19.73 -26.57 -13.18
N ASP A 41 19.26 -25.57 -12.44
CA ASP A 41 20.00 -24.97 -11.32
C ASP A 41 20.18 -25.95 -10.15
N ASP A 42 19.13 -26.72 -9.81
CA ASP A 42 19.20 -27.76 -8.79
C ASP A 42 20.25 -28.82 -9.17
N TRP A 43 20.24 -29.29 -10.42
CA TRP A 43 21.22 -30.27 -10.89
C TRP A 43 22.63 -29.68 -10.91
N VAL A 44 22.81 -28.46 -11.42
CA VAL A 44 24.12 -27.79 -11.47
C VAL A 44 24.68 -27.61 -10.06
N SER A 45 23.87 -27.16 -9.09
CA SER A 45 24.29 -26.98 -7.69
C SER A 45 24.71 -28.30 -7.02
N ILE A 46 24.07 -29.41 -7.39
CA ILE A 46 24.38 -30.73 -6.86
C ILE A 46 25.64 -31.32 -7.51
N ASN A 47 25.86 -31.11 -8.81
CA ASN A 47 26.87 -31.86 -9.58
C ASN A 47 28.12 -31.06 -9.92
N ILE A 48 28.03 -29.73 -10.06
CA ILE A 48 29.17 -28.89 -10.42
C ILE A 48 29.87 -28.41 -9.15
N LYS A 49 31.04 -29.00 -8.87
CA LYS A 49 31.80 -28.78 -7.65
C LYS A 49 33.03 -27.88 -7.87
N PRO A 50 33.51 -27.16 -6.84
CA PRO A 50 34.64 -26.24 -6.97
C PRO A 50 35.99 -26.88 -7.34
N ASP A 51 36.13 -28.20 -7.18
CA ASP A 51 37.33 -28.98 -7.52
C ASP A 51 37.43 -29.31 -9.02
N ILE A 52 36.34 -29.15 -9.78
CA ILE A 52 36.34 -29.28 -11.24
C ILE A 52 37.28 -28.23 -11.83
N SER A 53 38.21 -28.64 -12.69
CA SER A 53 39.13 -27.74 -13.37
C SER A 53 38.68 -27.42 -14.80
N TYR A 54 38.01 -28.38 -15.46
CA TYR A 54 37.51 -28.23 -16.83
C TYR A 54 36.20 -28.98 -16.99
N LEU A 55 35.27 -28.42 -17.77
CA LEU A 55 33.99 -29.06 -18.06
C LEU A 55 33.76 -29.20 -19.56
N ILE A 56 33.53 -30.42 -20.02
CA ILE A 56 33.17 -30.73 -21.40
C ILE A 56 31.65 -30.88 -21.45
N ILE A 57 30.99 -30.06 -22.28
CA ILE A 57 29.53 -30.01 -22.41
C ILE A 57 29.14 -30.29 -23.86
N PRO A 58 28.53 -31.45 -24.13
CA PRO A 58 27.78 -31.67 -25.36
C PRO A 58 26.69 -30.62 -25.52
N ILE A 59 26.58 -29.99 -26.68
CA ILE A 59 25.53 -29.00 -26.92
C ILE A 59 24.16 -29.67 -27.07
N GLU A 60 24.10 -30.76 -27.84
CA GLU A 60 22.90 -31.57 -28.04
C GLU A 60 22.76 -32.64 -26.95
N LEU A 61 22.25 -32.23 -25.78
CA LEU A 61 21.84 -33.14 -24.70
C LEU A 61 20.35 -33.47 -24.83
N GLY A 62 19.98 -34.68 -24.37
CA GLY A 62 18.59 -35.15 -24.32
C GLY A 62 18.18 -36.15 -25.41
N SER A 63 16.93 -36.61 -25.32
CA SER A 63 16.25 -37.52 -26.24
C SER A 63 15.85 -36.83 -27.55
N ASN A 64 15.58 -35.51 -27.56
CA ASN A 64 15.26 -34.73 -28.76
C ASN A 64 16.49 -34.02 -29.38
N ARG A 65 17.53 -34.81 -29.67
CA ARG A 65 18.87 -34.40 -30.18
C ARG A 65 18.87 -33.57 -31.47
N PHE A 66 17.72 -33.38 -32.10
CA PHE A 66 17.62 -32.61 -33.32
C PHE A 66 17.35 -31.12 -33.06
N ASN A 67 16.83 -30.74 -31.88
CA ASN A 67 16.46 -29.34 -31.58
C ASN A 67 16.71 -28.90 -30.12
N SER A 68 17.19 -29.76 -29.22
CA SER A 68 17.51 -29.37 -27.83
C SER A 68 18.95 -28.86 -27.70
N PHE A 69 19.11 -27.58 -27.34
CA PHE A 69 20.41 -26.96 -27.01
C PHE A 69 20.64 -26.89 -25.50
N GLU A 70 20.23 -27.95 -24.78
CA GLU A 70 20.23 -28.00 -23.31
C GLU A 70 21.63 -27.87 -22.70
N GLY A 71 22.68 -28.26 -23.44
CA GLY A 71 24.08 -28.04 -23.02
C GLY A 71 24.43 -26.56 -22.88
N LEU A 72 23.97 -25.71 -23.81
CA LEU A 72 24.17 -24.26 -23.72
C LEU A 72 23.39 -23.67 -22.54
N ARG A 73 22.16 -24.16 -22.30
CA ARG A 73 21.33 -23.74 -21.16
C ARG A 73 21.97 -24.09 -19.82
N LEU A 74 22.51 -25.30 -19.68
CA LEU A 74 23.29 -25.74 -18.52
C LEU A 74 24.51 -24.86 -18.28
N ALA A 75 25.27 -24.60 -19.33
CA ALA A 75 26.47 -23.78 -19.27
C ALA A 75 26.14 -22.33 -18.84
N MET A 76 25.00 -21.81 -19.29
CA MET A 76 24.50 -20.50 -18.85
C MET A 76 24.13 -20.50 -17.37
N HIS A 77 23.48 -21.57 -16.88
CA HIS A 77 23.23 -21.77 -15.45
C HIS A 77 24.51 -21.80 -14.62
N ILE A 78 25.57 -22.45 -15.12
CA ILE A 78 26.90 -22.48 -14.48
C ILE A 78 27.49 -21.07 -14.42
N ARG A 79 27.48 -20.33 -15.53
CA ARG A 79 28.01 -18.95 -15.60
C ARG A 79 27.29 -18.00 -14.62
N PHE A 80 26.01 -18.20 -14.32
CA PHE A 80 25.30 -17.38 -13.33
C PHE A 80 25.32 -17.92 -11.88
N MET A 81 26.07 -18.98 -11.57
CA MET A 81 26.21 -19.47 -10.18
C MET A 81 26.96 -18.49 -9.29
N LYS A 82 26.62 -18.36 -8.00
CA LYS A 82 27.30 -17.42 -7.06
C LYS A 82 28.69 -17.86 -6.57
N SER A 83 29.16 -19.06 -6.93
CA SER A 83 30.47 -19.58 -6.53
C SER A 83 31.50 -19.42 -7.65
N HIS A 84 32.79 -19.69 -7.35
CA HIS A 84 33.89 -19.57 -8.32
C HIS A 84 33.75 -20.48 -9.54
N VAL A 85 32.82 -21.44 -9.50
CA VAL A 85 32.50 -22.30 -10.65
C VAL A 85 31.99 -21.52 -11.86
N ARG A 86 31.49 -20.28 -11.69
CA ARG A 86 31.11 -19.41 -12.81
C ARG A 86 32.26 -19.10 -13.76
N TYR A 87 33.50 -19.24 -13.29
CA TYR A 87 34.70 -18.96 -14.06
C TYR A 87 35.28 -20.19 -14.77
N LEU A 88 34.67 -21.36 -14.62
CA LEU A 88 35.19 -22.62 -15.15
C LEU A 88 35.42 -22.55 -16.67
N PRO A 89 36.54 -23.09 -17.18
CA PRO A 89 36.68 -23.38 -18.60
C PRO A 89 35.62 -24.38 -19.06
N ILE A 90 34.88 -24.03 -20.11
CA ILE A 90 33.83 -24.88 -20.69
C ILE A 90 34.17 -25.19 -22.15
N ILE A 91 34.30 -26.47 -22.48
CA ILE A 91 34.53 -26.92 -23.85
C ILE A 91 33.22 -27.50 -24.38
N PHE A 92 32.64 -26.82 -25.36
CA PHE A 92 31.48 -27.31 -26.07
C PHE A 92 31.90 -28.32 -27.12
N ILE A 93 31.17 -29.44 -27.18
CA ILE A 93 31.35 -30.44 -28.24
C ILE A 93 30.04 -30.68 -29.00
N SER A 94 30.13 -30.75 -30.32
CA SER A 94 28.98 -31.06 -31.19
C SER A 94 29.44 -31.79 -32.45
N ASN A 95 28.58 -32.64 -33.00
CA ASN A 95 28.79 -33.25 -34.32
C ASN A 95 28.50 -32.28 -35.47
N ARG A 96 27.95 -31.10 -35.18
CA ARG A 96 27.60 -30.06 -36.15
C ARG A 96 28.69 -28.99 -36.19
N GLU A 97 28.72 -28.24 -37.29
CA GLU A 97 29.53 -27.03 -37.36
C GLU A 97 28.88 -25.91 -36.53
N GLU A 98 29.70 -25.01 -35.99
CA GLU A 98 29.23 -23.87 -35.19
C GLU A 98 28.15 -23.05 -35.92
N TRP A 99 28.34 -22.77 -37.22
CA TRP A 99 27.39 -21.99 -38.01
C TRP A 99 26.02 -22.66 -38.12
N GLN A 100 25.97 -24.00 -38.11
CA GLN A 100 24.71 -24.75 -38.13
C GLN A 100 23.97 -24.60 -36.80
N ILE A 101 24.70 -24.67 -35.68
CA ILE A 101 24.15 -24.44 -34.34
C ILE A 101 23.58 -23.02 -34.24
N ARG A 102 24.35 -22.01 -34.65
CA ARG A 102 23.92 -20.61 -34.68
C ARG A 102 22.69 -20.38 -35.55
N GLN A 103 22.65 -21.01 -36.73
CA GLN A 103 21.49 -20.92 -37.63
C GLN A 103 20.25 -21.55 -36.99
N MET A 104 20.37 -22.74 -36.42
CA MET A 104 19.24 -23.42 -35.79
C MET A 104 18.70 -22.68 -34.56
N LEU A 105 19.56 -22.05 -33.76
CA LEU A 105 19.14 -21.20 -32.63
C LEU A 105 18.34 -19.97 -33.11
N ARG A 106 18.77 -19.35 -34.23
CA ARG A 106 18.03 -18.24 -34.86
C ARG A 106 16.69 -18.70 -35.43
N ASP A 107 16.68 -19.83 -36.13
CA ASP A 107 15.49 -20.36 -36.81
C ASP A 107 14.44 -20.89 -35.82
N ASN A 108 14.87 -21.44 -34.68
CA ASN A 108 13.98 -21.86 -33.58
C ASN A 108 13.47 -20.68 -32.73
N LEU A 109 13.72 -19.43 -33.15
CA LEU A 109 13.34 -18.22 -32.42
C LEU A 109 13.84 -18.24 -30.97
N ASP A 110 15.06 -18.74 -30.71
CA ASP A 110 15.64 -18.63 -29.39
C ASP A 110 15.87 -17.15 -29.06
N LYS A 111 14.91 -16.60 -28.30
CA LYS A 111 14.89 -15.21 -27.82
C LYS A 111 16.03 -14.92 -26.84
N ASN A 112 16.67 -15.95 -26.29
CA ASN A 112 17.73 -15.83 -25.30
C ASN A 112 19.14 -15.80 -25.90
N HIS A 113 19.26 -15.94 -27.23
CA HIS A 113 20.54 -15.89 -27.96
C HIS A 113 21.66 -16.68 -27.26
N LEU A 114 21.37 -17.93 -26.89
CA LEU A 114 22.33 -18.78 -26.16
C LEU A 114 23.62 -19.02 -26.95
N ASP A 115 23.61 -18.78 -28.27
CA ASP A 115 24.77 -18.87 -29.13
C ASP A 115 25.85 -17.84 -28.82
N TYR A 116 25.53 -16.73 -28.14
CA TYR A 116 26.56 -15.80 -27.67
C TYR A 116 27.60 -16.49 -26.80
N LEU A 117 27.18 -17.49 -26.01
CA LEU A 117 28.09 -18.25 -25.14
C LEU A 117 29.26 -18.86 -25.91
N ILE A 118 29.01 -19.37 -27.12
CA ILE A 118 29.99 -20.09 -27.96
C ILE A 118 31.16 -19.19 -28.40
N GLY A 119 31.04 -17.86 -28.25
CA GLY A 119 32.10 -16.90 -28.54
C GLY A 119 32.68 -16.18 -27.32
N THR A 120 32.28 -16.54 -26.10
CA THR A 120 32.75 -15.85 -24.88
C THR A 120 34.08 -16.42 -24.41
N LYS A 121 34.90 -15.57 -23.77
CA LYS A 121 36.17 -16.01 -23.18
C LYS A 121 35.94 -17.12 -22.15
N GLY A 122 36.89 -18.03 -22.03
CA GLY A 122 36.78 -19.19 -21.12
C GLY A 122 35.84 -20.27 -21.66
N THR A 123 35.41 -20.17 -22.92
CA THR A 123 34.75 -21.24 -23.65
C THR A 123 35.49 -21.57 -24.94
N ASP A 124 35.29 -22.79 -25.44
CA ASP A 124 35.73 -23.21 -26.79
C ASP A 124 34.66 -24.12 -27.41
N PHE A 125 34.63 -24.23 -28.73
CA PHE A 125 33.71 -25.09 -29.47
C PHE A 125 34.48 -26.00 -30.42
N LEU A 126 34.30 -27.30 -30.24
CA LEU A 126 35.05 -28.31 -30.99
C LEU A 126 34.11 -29.37 -31.55
N LYS A 127 34.55 -29.96 -32.66
CA LYS A 127 34.07 -31.30 -33.04
C LYS A 127 34.57 -32.33 -32.03
N PRO A 128 33.96 -33.52 -31.97
CA PRO A 128 34.41 -34.60 -31.08
C PRO A 128 35.74 -35.25 -31.55
N ASN A 129 36.80 -34.46 -31.59
CA ASN A 129 38.16 -34.86 -31.90
C ASN A 129 39.03 -34.82 -30.63
N ILE A 130 39.52 -35.97 -30.22
CA ILE A 130 40.25 -36.16 -28.97
C ILE A 130 41.55 -35.35 -28.94
N SER A 131 42.28 -35.29 -30.05
CA SER A 131 43.55 -34.56 -30.10
C SER A 131 43.34 -33.06 -29.95
N GLU A 132 42.28 -32.53 -30.55
CA GLU A 132 41.90 -31.11 -30.42
C GLU A 132 41.41 -30.80 -29.01
N ILE A 133 40.55 -31.64 -28.44
CA ILE A 133 40.07 -31.49 -27.05
C ILE A 133 41.25 -31.48 -26.07
N LYS A 134 42.22 -32.39 -26.22
CA LYS A 134 43.42 -32.43 -25.38
C LYS A 134 44.26 -31.15 -25.52
N ALA A 135 44.47 -30.68 -26.75
CA ALA A 135 45.21 -29.44 -27.01
C ALA A 135 44.54 -28.21 -26.40
N VAL A 136 43.20 -28.12 -26.46
CA VAL A 136 42.45 -27.02 -25.84
C VAL A 136 42.52 -27.09 -24.33
N LEU A 137 42.37 -28.28 -23.72
CA LEU A 137 42.45 -28.46 -22.26
C LEU A 137 43.79 -27.99 -21.67
N GLU A 138 44.89 -28.11 -22.42
CA GLU A 138 46.21 -27.62 -22.01
C GLU A 138 46.33 -26.09 -22.01
N ASN A 139 45.50 -25.39 -22.80
CA ASN A 139 45.65 -23.96 -23.06
C ASN A 139 44.51 -23.08 -22.52
N ILE A 140 43.29 -23.62 -22.43
CA ILE A 140 42.12 -22.88 -21.96
C ILE A 140 42.28 -22.53 -20.48
N LYS A 141 42.01 -21.27 -20.14
CA LYS A 141 42.16 -20.74 -18.77
C LYS A 141 40.80 -20.38 -18.18
N PRO A 142 40.65 -20.48 -16.85
CA PRO A 142 39.48 -19.95 -16.17
C PRO A 142 39.40 -18.43 -16.38
N LEU A 143 38.18 -17.92 -16.36
CA LEU A 143 37.94 -16.48 -16.33
C LEU A 143 38.42 -15.89 -15.01
N ASN A 144 38.90 -14.65 -15.02
CA ASN A 144 38.88 -13.82 -13.82
C ASN A 144 37.57 -12.99 -13.74
N GLU A 145 37.39 -12.24 -12.65
CA GLU A 145 36.17 -11.45 -12.43
C GLU A 145 35.96 -10.35 -13.48
N GLU A 146 37.02 -9.62 -13.85
CA GLU A 146 36.97 -8.58 -14.88
C GLU A 146 36.63 -9.16 -16.26
N GLU A 147 37.23 -10.30 -16.60
CA GLU A 147 36.98 -11.01 -17.85
C GLU A 147 35.57 -11.59 -17.90
N TYR A 148 35.07 -12.17 -16.80
CA TYR A 148 33.69 -12.61 -16.72
C TYR A 148 32.72 -11.47 -16.98
N LYS A 149 32.97 -10.29 -16.39
CA LYS A 149 32.14 -9.12 -16.62
C LYS A 149 32.22 -8.65 -18.08
N ALA A 150 33.41 -8.30 -18.53
CA ALA A 150 33.62 -7.63 -19.81
C ALA A 150 33.44 -8.55 -21.03
N GLN A 151 33.65 -9.87 -20.91
CA GLN A 151 33.72 -10.80 -22.05
C GLN A 151 32.62 -11.87 -22.04
N PHE A 152 31.86 -11.99 -20.95
CA PHE A 152 30.67 -12.84 -20.89
C PHE A 152 29.45 -11.99 -20.55
N TYR A 153 29.43 -11.41 -19.35
CA TYR A 153 28.23 -10.81 -18.78
C TYR A 153 27.66 -9.67 -19.66
N ASP A 154 28.51 -8.72 -20.07
CA ASP A 154 28.12 -7.56 -20.88
C ASP A 154 27.63 -7.94 -22.30
N HIS A 155 27.84 -9.19 -22.72
CA HIS A 155 27.48 -9.71 -24.04
C HIS A 155 26.23 -10.61 -24.02
N ILE A 156 25.73 -11.00 -22.84
CA ILE A 156 24.55 -11.87 -22.71
C ILE A 156 23.28 -11.03 -22.51
N HIS A 157 22.24 -11.38 -23.25
CA HIS A 157 20.92 -10.78 -23.14
C HIS A 157 19.84 -11.87 -23.12
N LEU A 158 19.30 -12.14 -21.93
CA LEU A 158 18.18 -13.05 -21.76
C LEU A 158 16.85 -12.30 -21.72
N LEU A 159 15.82 -12.92 -22.28
CA LEU A 159 14.44 -12.43 -22.27
C LEU A 159 13.59 -13.26 -21.30
N PRO A 160 12.55 -12.65 -20.69
CA PRO A 160 11.58 -13.38 -19.88
C PRO A 160 10.84 -14.43 -20.72
N LEU A 161 10.36 -15.48 -20.07
CA LEU A 161 9.56 -16.52 -20.72
C LEU A 161 8.19 -15.95 -21.09
N GLU A 162 7.55 -16.47 -22.14
CA GLU A 162 6.20 -16.04 -22.53
C GLU A 162 5.16 -16.33 -21.43
N GLU A 163 5.43 -17.36 -20.62
CA GLU A 163 4.62 -17.75 -19.45
C GLU A 163 4.69 -16.73 -18.31
N ASP A 164 5.64 -15.78 -18.34
CA ASP A 164 5.80 -14.75 -17.31
C ASP A 164 4.78 -13.61 -17.40
N GLY A 165 3.76 -13.72 -18.25
CA GLY A 165 2.61 -12.80 -18.26
C GLY A 165 2.95 -11.35 -18.63
N GLY A 166 4.15 -11.09 -19.15
CA GLY A 166 4.65 -9.77 -19.52
C GLY A 166 5.33 -9.00 -18.37
N LYS A 167 5.79 -7.79 -18.69
CA LYS A 167 6.65 -6.95 -17.82
C LYS A 167 6.11 -6.71 -16.41
N HIS A 168 4.78 -6.66 -16.26
CA HIS A 168 4.13 -6.34 -14.98
C HIS A 168 4.12 -7.53 -14.01
N SER A 169 3.81 -8.73 -14.48
CA SER A 169 3.84 -9.93 -13.63
C SER A 169 5.28 -10.24 -13.18
N LEU A 170 6.26 -10.01 -14.06
CA LEU A 170 7.67 -10.09 -13.70
C LEU A 170 8.06 -9.10 -12.59
N ALA A 171 7.61 -7.84 -12.67
CA ALA A 171 7.86 -6.84 -11.63
C ALA A 171 7.18 -7.18 -10.29
N ASN A 172 6.03 -7.84 -10.31
CA ASN A 172 5.37 -8.29 -9.07
C ASN A 172 6.21 -9.34 -8.34
N ILE A 173 6.74 -10.33 -9.08
CA ILE A 173 7.62 -11.37 -8.51
C ILE A 173 8.94 -10.76 -8.04
N TRP A 174 9.59 -9.98 -8.91
CA TRP A 174 10.87 -9.36 -8.62
C TRP A 174 10.81 -8.39 -7.43
N GLY A 175 9.78 -7.53 -7.36
CA GLY A 175 9.63 -6.55 -6.29
C GLY A 175 9.56 -7.18 -4.89
N ALA A 176 8.82 -8.28 -4.74
CA ALA A 176 8.75 -9.02 -3.48
C ALA A 176 10.10 -9.65 -3.11
N LEU A 177 10.76 -10.30 -4.08
CA LEU A 177 12.07 -10.90 -3.90
C LEU A 177 13.13 -9.85 -3.52
N ARG A 178 13.13 -8.72 -4.22
CA ARG A 178 14.11 -7.65 -4.02
C ARG A 178 13.97 -7.03 -2.64
N LEU A 179 12.75 -6.75 -2.19
CA LEU A 179 12.50 -6.32 -0.81
C LEU A 179 12.97 -7.37 0.21
N ASN A 180 12.62 -8.64 0.03
CA ASN A 180 13.02 -9.70 0.94
C ASN A 180 14.54 -9.82 1.07
N GLU A 181 15.27 -9.68 -0.04
CA GLU A 181 16.73 -9.75 -0.09
C GLU A 181 17.39 -8.52 0.54
N VAL A 182 17.01 -7.31 0.11
CA VAL A 182 17.62 -6.06 0.58
C VAL A 182 17.34 -5.82 2.07
N LEU A 183 16.16 -6.20 2.55
CA LEU A 183 15.77 -6.09 3.96
C LEU A 183 16.19 -7.30 4.80
N ASN A 184 16.78 -8.34 4.19
CA ASN A 184 17.18 -9.59 4.84
C ASN A 184 16.08 -10.23 5.71
N LEU A 185 14.83 -10.21 5.21
CA LEU A 185 13.66 -10.63 5.99
C LEU A 185 13.57 -12.14 6.19
N ASN A 186 14.14 -12.92 5.26
CA ASN A 186 14.01 -14.38 5.21
C ASN A 186 12.54 -14.84 5.36
N ALA A 187 11.61 -14.07 4.78
CA ALA A 187 10.18 -14.22 5.01
C ALA A 187 9.51 -15.16 4.00
N ILE A 188 10.04 -15.21 2.78
CA ILE A 188 9.47 -15.99 1.68
C ILE A 188 9.74 -17.49 1.93
N ASN A 189 8.67 -18.25 2.14
CA ASN A 189 8.72 -19.72 2.26
C ASN A 189 8.00 -20.43 1.08
N ASP A 190 7.45 -19.68 0.14
CA ASP A 190 6.78 -20.23 -1.03
C ASP A 190 7.79 -20.94 -1.96
N LYS A 191 7.55 -22.24 -2.20
CA LYS A 191 8.42 -23.07 -3.04
C LYS A 191 8.38 -22.66 -4.50
N ASN A 192 7.23 -22.25 -5.03
CA ASN A 192 7.12 -21.79 -6.41
C ASN A 192 7.94 -20.52 -6.60
N LEU A 193 7.80 -19.55 -5.68
CA LEU A 193 8.59 -18.32 -5.72
C LEU A 193 10.09 -18.59 -5.55
N THR A 194 10.45 -19.50 -4.64
CA THR A 194 11.84 -19.96 -4.48
C THR A 194 12.37 -20.58 -5.78
N ASN A 195 11.56 -21.40 -6.47
CA ASN A 195 11.93 -21.99 -7.76
C ASN A 195 12.12 -20.93 -8.84
N ARG A 196 11.25 -19.90 -8.92
CA ARG A 196 11.42 -18.77 -9.84
C ARG A 196 12.80 -18.13 -9.70
N THR A 197 13.30 -18.01 -8.47
CA THR A 197 14.63 -17.40 -8.24
C THR A 197 15.82 -18.19 -8.79
N LYS A 198 15.62 -19.48 -9.04
CA LYS A 198 16.62 -20.40 -9.61
C LYS A 198 16.54 -20.44 -11.13
N GLU A 199 15.50 -19.88 -11.72
CA GLU A 199 15.37 -19.82 -13.17
C GLU A 199 16.45 -18.94 -13.78
N LEU A 200 16.90 -19.31 -14.99
CA LEU A 200 18.03 -18.71 -15.68
C LEU A 200 17.87 -17.21 -15.83
N TYR A 201 16.65 -16.76 -16.16
CA TYR A 201 16.33 -15.36 -16.32
C TYR A 201 16.45 -14.59 -15.00
N PHE A 202 15.95 -15.12 -13.88
CA PHE A 202 16.11 -14.49 -12.56
C PHE A 202 17.55 -14.51 -12.06
N LYS A 203 18.32 -15.55 -12.40
CA LYS A 203 19.76 -15.61 -12.13
C LYS A 203 20.53 -14.54 -12.90
N TYR A 204 20.19 -14.34 -14.17
CA TYR A 204 20.72 -13.24 -14.98
C TYR A 204 20.39 -11.87 -14.39
N LEU A 205 19.12 -11.63 -14.04
CA LEU A 205 18.70 -10.38 -13.39
C LEU A 205 19.45 -10.17 -12.07
N ARG A 206 19.57 -11.18 -11.22
CA ARG A 206 20.36 -11.06 -9.99
C ARG A 206 21.81 -10.70 -10.26
N ALA A 207 22.46 -11.32 -11.24
CA ALA A 207 23.82 -10.96 -11.61
C ALA A 207 23.94 -9.49 -12.06
N PHE A 208 22.92 -8.96 -12.76
CA PHE A 208 22.83 -7.54 -13.13
C PHE A 208 22.76 -6.60 -11.93
N HIS A 209 22.04 -7.02 -10.90
CA HIS A 209 21.79 -6.22 -9.70
C HIS A 209 22.82 -6.45 -8.58
N GLU A 210 23.61 -7.54 -8.62
CA GLU A 210 24.61 -7.88 -7.60
C GLU A 210 25.79 -6.87 -7.52
N GLU A 211 25.97 -6.02 -8.53
CA GLU A 211 26.96 -4.92 -8.51
C GLU A 211 26.63 -3.81 -7.49
N SER A 212 25.47 -3.88 -6.83
CA SER A 212 24.97 -2.88 -5.87
C SER A 212 25.01 -3.32 -4.40
N LYS A 213 25.79 -4.36 -4.04
CA LYS A 213 25.94 -4.80 -2.65
C LYS A 213 26.81 -3.83 -1.83
N GLY A 214 26.21 -2.74 -1.38
CA GLY A 214 26.66 -2.07 -0.16
C GLY A 214 26.38 -2.94 1.07
N SER A 215 27.21 -2.82 2.11
CA SER A 215 26.94 -3.38 3.42
C SER A 215 25.87 -2.52 4.10
N PHE A 216 24.60 -2.82 3.88
CA PHE A 216 23.53 -2.07 4.52
C PHE A 216 23.25 -2.58 5.93
N GLU A 217 23.08 -1.64 6.85
CA GLU A 217 22.54 -1.93 8.17
C GLU A 217 21.15 -2.57 8.00
N TYR A 218 20.87 -3.59 8.81
CA TYR A 218 19.59 -4.26 8.86
C TYR A 218 18.47 -3.24 9.02
N LEU A 219 17.67 -3.04 7.98
CA LEU A 219 16.49 -2.20 8.10
C LEU A 219 15.50 -2.88 9.03
N GLN A 220 15.05 -2.12 10.04
CA GLN A 220 14.06 -2.61 10.97
C GLN A 220 12.69 -2.67 10.30
N SER A 221 12.01 -3.80 10.50
CA SER A 221 10.57 -3.92 10.32
C SER A 221 9.84 -2.76 11.04
N LEU A 222 8.76 -2.26 10.46
CA LEU A 222 7.87 -1.29 11.08
C LEU A 222 7.21 -1.90 12.32
N GLN A 223 7.29 -1.23 13.46
CA GLN A 223 6.60 -1.64 14.68
C GLN A 223 5.13 -1.19 14.62
N CYS A 224 4.24 -2.14 14.38
CA CYS A 224 2.81 -1.89 14.12
C CYS A 224 1.90 -2.58 15.13
N ILE A 225 2.34 -2.66 16.39
CA ILE A 225 1.60 -3.30 17.49
C ILE A 225 0.18 -2.72 17.58
N GLY A 226 -0.82 -3.60 17.53
CA GLY A 226 -2.23 -3.24 17.65
C GLY A 226 -2.83 -2.58 16.41
N LYS A 227 -2.09 -2.49 15.30
CA LYS A 227 -2.61 -1.99 14.02
C LYS A 227 -3.26 -3.11 13.23
N ARG A 228 -4.37 -2.80 12.55
CA ARG A 228 -5.05 -3.72 11.62
C ARG A 228 -4.77 -3.31 10.19
N ILE A 229 -4.16 -4.20 9.41
CA ILE A 229 -3.73 -3.93 8.04
C ILE A 229 -4.35 -4.96 7.10
N LEU A 230 -4.94 -4.47 6.00
CA LEU A 230 -5.53 -5.31 4.97
C LEU A 230 -4.76 -5.18 3.65
N LEU A 231 -4.25 -6.29 3.13
CA LEU A 231 -3.73 -6.41 1.78
C LEU A 231 -4.83 -6.88 0.81
N ILE A 232 -5.03 -6.13 -0.25
CA ILE A 232 -5.89 -6.47 -1.38
C ILE A 232 -5.01 -6.52 -2.62
N ASP A 233 -4.49 -7.69 -2.94
CA ASP A 233 -3.56 -7.96 -4.05
C ASP A 233 -3.88 -9.35 -4.60
N ASP A 234 -4.02 -9.50 -5.92
CA ASP A 234 -4.33 -10.77 -6.58
C ASP A 234 -3.15 -11.75 -6.61
N GLU A 235 -1.94 -11.25 -6.34
CA GLU A 235 -0.71 -12.02 -6.17
C GLU A 235 -0.20 -11.93 -4.71
N ALA A 236 -1.10 -11.66 -3.75
CA ALA A 236 -0.76 -11.62 -2.33
C ALA A 236 -0.07 -12.91 -1.85
N ASP A 237 -0.55 -14.07 -2.30
CA ASP A 237 0.00 -15.38 -1.96
C ASP A 237 1.35 -15.70 -2.64
N LYS A 238 1.74 -14.92 -3.66
CA LYS A 238 3.03 -15.05 -4.37
C LYS A 238 4.14 -14.24 -3.70
N GLY A 239 4.22 -14.30 -2.37
CA GLY A 239 5.28 -13.71 -1.55
C GLY A 239 5.02 -12.30 -1.01
N TRP A 240 4.08 -11.52 -1.59
CA TRP A 240 3.77 -10.17 -1.08
C TRP A 240 3.19 -10.20 0.34
N ASN A 241 2.30 -11.16 0.64
CA ASN A 241 1.78 -11.36 1.97
C ASN A 241 2.91 -11.67 2.97
N ASP A 242 3.84 -12.55 2.62
CA ASP A 242 4.94 -12.95 3.51
C ASP A 242 5.88 -11.77 3.79
N VAL A 243 6.29 -11.06 2.74
CA VAL A 243 7.18 -9.90 2.83
C VAL A 243 6.52 -8.76 3.62
N LEU A 244 5.29 -8.40 3.30
CA LEU A 244 4.60 -7.31 3.99
C LEU A 244 4.29 -7.68 5.45
N LYS A 245 3.90 -8.92 5.73
CA LYS A 245 3.70 -9.38 7.11
C LYS A 245 4.99 -9.34 7.93
N ALA A 246 6.14 -9.63 7.34
CA ALA A 246 7.43 -9.47 7.99
C ALA A 246 7.81 -7.99 8.21
N ILE A 247 7.44 -7.10 7.28
CA ILE A 247 7.63 -5.65 7.40
C ILE A 247 6.74 -5.08 8.53
N PHE A 248 5.46 -5.43 8.61
CA PHE A 248 4.50 -4.88 9.59
C PHE A 248 4.45 -5.68 10.89
N LYS A 249 5.55 -5.68 11.64
CA LYS A 249 5.70 -6.48 12.86
C LYS A 249 4.68 -6.07 13.94
N GLY A 250 3.93 -7.05 14.44
CA GLY A 250 2.95 -6.85 15.52
C GLY A 250 1.56 -6.38 15.06
N ALA A 251 1.34 -6.21 13.76
CA ALA A 251 0.02 -5.92 13.21
C ALA A 251 -0.88 -7.18 13.14
N ASP A 252 -2.19 -6.99 13.27
CA ASP A 252 -3.20 -7.91 12.72
C ASP A 252 -3.21 -7.72 11.20
N PHE A 253 -2.32 -8.44 10.53
CA PHE A 253 -2.15 -8.40 9.09
C PHE A 253 -3.02 -9.47 8.43
N GLN A 254 -3.93 -9.04 7.57
CA GLN A 254 -4.78 -9.92 6.78
C GLN A 254 -4.64 -9.59 5.31
N PHE A 255 -4.86 -10.59 4.47
CA PHE A 255 -4.96 -10.39 3.03
C PHE A 255 -6.26 -10.99 2.50
N ILE A 256 -6.59 -10.65 1.26
CA ILE A 256 -7.67 -11.29 0.51
C ILE A 256 -7.01 -12.23 -0.48
N ASP A 257 -7.25 -13.52 -0.32
CA ASP A 257 -6.83 -14.53 -1.30
C ASP A 257 -7.78 -14.49 -2.52
N PHE A 258 -7.21 -14.28 -3.70
CA PHE A 258 -7.94 -14.22 -4.97
C PHE A 258 -7.97 -15.56 -5.70
N ASN A 259 -7.37 -16.62 -5.14
CA ASN A 259 -7.41 -17.96 -5.71
C ASN A 259 -8.88 -18.45 -5.82
N ASN A 260 -9.36 -18.52 -7.07
CA ASN A 260 -10.64 -19.09 -7.56
C ASN A 260 -11.88 -18.18 -7.84
N LYS A 261 -11.77 -17.03 -8.55
CA LYS A 261 -12.79 -16.44 -9.52
C LYS A 261 -12.79 -14.89 -9.68
N THR A 262 -12.51 -14.42 -10.89
CA THR A 262 -12.27 -13.02 -11.32
C THR A 262 -13.35 -11.91 -11.10
N PHE A 263 -14.57 -12.17 -10.61
CA PHE A 263 -15.60 -11.09 -10.49
C PHE A 263 -16.29 -10.93 -9.12
N LYS A 264 -16.28 -11.95 -8.26
CA LYS A 264 -16.98 -11.92 -6.96
C LYS A 264 -16.24 -11.08 -5.91
N TYR A 265 -14.92 -10.97 -6.04
CA TYR A 265 -14.04 -10.35 -5.03
C TYR A 265 -14.13 -8.82 -4.95
N LYS A 266 -14.50 -8.10 -6.02
CA LYS A 266 -14.83 -6.66 -5.92
C LYS A 266 -15.93 -6.37 -4.90
N LYS A 267 -16.81 -7.33 -4.63
CA LYS A 267 -17.84 -7.20 -3.59
C LYS A 267 -17.31 -7.67 -2.23
N GLU A 268 -16.57 -8.76 -2.17
CA GLU A 268 -16.01 -9.31 -0.93
C GLU A 268 -14.95 -8.37 -0.33
N SER A 269 -14.04 -7.80 -1.12
CA SER A 269 -13.07 -6.80 -0.66
C SER A 269 -13.77 -5.58 -0.08
N ILE A 270 -14.78 -5.05 -0.78
CA ILE A 270 -15.54 -3.90 -0.29
C ILE A 270 -16.37 -4.25 0.95
N LYS A 271 -16.91 -5.47 1.04
CA LYS A 271 -17.62 -5.94 2.22
C LYS A 271 -16.68 -6.02 3.41
N LYS A 272 -15.52 -6.66 3.27
CA LYS A 272 -14.51 -6.77 4.32
C LYS A 272 -14.01 -5.40 4.79
N VAL A 273 -13.84 -4.45 3.88
CA VAL A 273 -13.48 -3.06 4.23
C VAL A 273 -14.59 -2.33 5.00
N LYS A 274 -15.86 -2.66 4.74
CA LYS A 274 -17.02 -2.03 5.40
C LYS A 274 -17.35 -2.63 6.76
N ASP A 275 -17.17 -3.94 6.87
CA ASP A 275 -17.61 -4.71 8.04
C ASP A 275 -16.57 -4.65 9.18
N GLU A 276 -15.35 -4.19 8.88
CA GLU A 276 -14.22 -4.22 9.81
C GLU A 276 -13.44 -2.90 9.84
N ASN A 277 -12.83 -2.60 10.98
CA ASN A 277 -11.98 -1.42 11.16
C ASN A 277 -10.54 -1.71 10.75
N TRP A 278 -10.09 -1.07 9.68
CA TRP A 278 -8.72 -1.13 9.17
C TRP A 278 -7.99 0.20 9.39
N ASP A 279 -6.77 0.13 9.93
CA ASP A 279 -5.91 1.31 10.10
C ASP A 279 -5.19 1.65 8.80
N LEU A 280 -4.92 0.65 7.97
CA LEU A 280 -4.31 0.80 6.65
C LEU A 280 -4.81 -0.29 5.70
N ILE A 281 -5.08 0.11 4.46
CA ILE A 281 -5.33 -0.81 3.35
C ILE A 281 -4.19 -0.66 2.34
N LEU A 282 -3.54 -1.76 2.00
CA LEU A 282 -2.61 -1.88 0.89
C LEU A 282 -3.39 -2.44 -0.30
N LEU A 283 -3.47 -1.69 -1.39
CA LEU A 283 -4.34 -2.01 -2.51
C LEU A 283 -3.55 -2.06 -3.81
N ASP A 284 -3.43 -3.25 -4.41
CA ASP A 284 -2.86 -3.38 -5.73
C ASP A 284 -3.73 -2.71 -6.79
N LEU A 285 -3.06 -2.08 -7.77
CA LEU A 285 -3.72 -1.38 -8.86
C LEU A 285 -4.44 -2.33 -9.83
N ARG A 286 -3.86 -3.51 -10.12
CA ARG A 286 -4.24 -4.44 -11.20
C ARG A 286 -4.65 -5.81 -10.66
N LEU A 287 -5.82 -5.87 -10.05
CA LEU A 287 -6.44 -7.10 -9.53
C LEU A 287 -7.10 -7.98 -10.61
N ASN A 288 -6.96 -7.66 -11.91
CA ASN A 288 -7.45 -8.51 -13.00
C ASN A 288 -6.51 -8.45 -14.23
N PRO A 289 -5.30 -9.00 -14.12
CA PRO A 289 -4.27 -8.92 -15.17
C PRO A 289 -4.78 -9.45 -16.52
N SER A 290 -5.63 -10.50 -16.53
CA SER A 290 -6.19 -11.07 -17.76
C SER A 290 -6.95 -10.07 -18.65
N GLU A 291 -7.60 -9.07 -18.06
CA GLU A 291 -8.29 -7.99 -18.79
C GLU A 291 -7.42 -6.73 -18.90
N GLU A 292 -6.52 -6.53 -17.94
CA GLU A 292 -5.82 -5.27 -17.70
C GLU A 292 -4.42 -5.20 -18.33
N ASP A 293 -3.83 -6.34 -18.67
CA ASP A 293 -2.53 -6.49 -19.33
C ASP A 293 -2.66 -6.87 -20.83
N THR A 294 -3.83 -6.63 -21.43
CA THR A 294 -4.01 -6.87 -22.87
C THR A 294 -3.22 -5.86 -23.72
N SER A 295 -2.31 -6.39 -24.55
CA SER A 295 -1.25 -5.68 -25.29
C SER A 295 -1.68 -4.51 -26.17
N ASN A 296 -2.99 -4.34 -26.44
CA ASN A 296 -3.52 -3.30 -27.32
C ASN A 296 -4.49 -2.31 -26.65
N LYS A 297 -4.63 -2.31 -25.31
CA LYS A 297 -5.60 -1.45 -24.63
C LYS A 297 -4.92 -0.46 -23.66
N LEU A 298 -4.92 0.81 -24.04
CA LEU A 298 -4.60 1.91 -23.13
C LEU A 298 -5.73 2.05 -22.10
N ILE A 299 -5.60 1.38 -20.97
CA ILE A 299 -6.52 1.53 -19.84
C ILE A 299 -6.16 2.80 -19.08
N LYS A 300 -7.10 3.74 -19.02
CA LYS A 300 -6.97 4.93 -18.15
C LYS A 300 -6.88 4.50 -16.69
N THR A 301 -6.05 5.17 -15.89
CA THR A 301 -5.77 4.78 -14.50
C THR A 301 -7.02 4.51 -13.69
N GLU A 302 -8.04 5.36 -13.85
CA GLU A 302 -9.27 5.31 -13.09
C GLU A 302 -10.20 4.13 -13.44
N ASN A 303 -9.84 3.37 -14.48
CA ASN A 303 -10.53 2.19 -14.96
C ASN A 303 -9.89 0.88 -14.50
N TYR A 304 -8.68 0.91 -13.94
CA TYR A 304 -8.11 -0.26 -13.29
C TYR A 304 -8.98 -0.72 -12.12
N SER A 305 -8.97 -2.02 -11.87
CA SER A 305 -9.73 -2.73 -10.85
C SER A 305 -9.44 -2.20 -9.45
N GLY A 306 -8.16 -2.01 -9.09
CA GLY A 306 -7.73 -1.37 -7.85
C GLY A 306 -8.25 0.06 -7.71
N ALA A 307 -8.12 0.89 -8.75
CA ALA A 307 -8.64 2.26 -8.75
C ALA A 307 -10.17 2.32 -8.59
N LYS A 308 -10.91 1.35 -9.13
CA LYS A 308 -12.36 1.20 -8.93
C LYS A 308 -12.70 0.81 -7.49
N ILE A 309 -11.88 -0.02 -6.84
CA ILE A 309 -12.03 -0.38 -5.42
C ILE A 309 -11.72 0.84 -4.54
N LEU A 310 -10.62 1.55 -4.78
CA LEU A 310 -10.26 2.80 -4.09
C LEU A 310 -11.43 3.80 -4.08
N LYS A 311 -12.01 4.08 -5.25
CA LYS A 311 -13.18 4.96 -5.37
C LYS A 311 -14.36 4.50 -4.50
N LYS A 312 -14.61 3.19 -4.41
CA LYS A 312 -15.70 2.65 -3.59
C LYS A 312 -15.41 2.76 -2.10
N ILE A 313 -14.16 2.50 -1.69
CA ILE A 313 -13.69 2.69 -0.31
C ILE A 313 -13.88 4.16 0.09
N LYS A 314 -13.33 5.09 -0.69
CA LYS A 314 -13.38 6.53 -0.40
C LYS A 314 -14.79 7.12 -0.47
N ARG A 315 -15.68 6.57 -1.31
CA ARG A 315 -17.11 6.91 -1.30
C ARG A 315 -17.84 6.41 -0.06
N HIS A 316 -17.44 5.26 0.46
CA HIS A 316 -18.01 4.70 1.69
C HIS A 316 -17.53 5.49 2.90
N ASN A 317 -16.22 5.68 3.03
CA ASN A 317 -15.60 6.52 4.05
C ASN A 317 -14.30 7.10 3.50
N ALA A 318 -14.27 8.42 3.29
CA ALA A 318 -13.11 9.11 2.72
C ALA A 318 -11.91 9.16 3.69
N GLY A 319 -12.15 8.96 4.99
CA GLY A 319 -11.12 8.91 6.03
C GLY A 319 -10.46 7.54 6.21
N ILE A 320 -10.86 6.50 5.47
CA ILE A 320 -10.12 5.23 5.44
C ILE A 320 -8.79 5.45 4.73
N GLN A 321 -7.69 4.98 5.33
CA GLN A 321 -6.34 5.15 4.79
C GLN A 321 -5.99 4.04 3.79
N VAL A 322 -5.52 4.41 2.59
CA VAL A 322 -5.22 3.49 1.49
C VAL A 322 -3.91 3.86 0.82
N ILE A 323 -2.93 2.95 0.83
CA ILE A 323 -1.71 3.04 0.01
C ILE A 323 -1.85 2.11 -1.20
N MET A 324 -1.59 2.65 -2.39
CA MET A 324 -1.69 1.89 -3.64
C MET A 324 -0.38 1.16 -3.94
N LEU A 325 -0.44 -0.14 -4.25
CA LEU A 325 0.70 -0.90 -4.77
C LEU A 325 0.63 -0.93 -6.30
N THR A 326 1.75 -0.71 -7.00
CA THR A 326 1.76 -0.62 -8.47
C THR A 326 3.11 -0.99 -9.08
N ALA A 327 3.14 -1.82 -10.12
CA ALA A 327 4.34 -2.03 -10.95
C ALA A 327 4.58 -0.94 -12.01
N SER A 328 3.66 0.03 -12.14
CA SER A 328 3.80 1.14 -13.10
C SER A 328 4.57 2.32 -12.48
N ASN A 329 5.64 2.74 -13.15
CA ASN A 329 6.43 3.94 -12.83
C ASN A 329 5.93 5.25 -13.50
N LYS A 330 4.78 5.21 -14.19
CA LYS A 330 4.23 6.35 -14.95
C LYS A 330 3.65 7.42 -14.04
N ALA A 331 4.30 8.58 -13.92
CA ALA A 331 3.91 9.68 -13.02
C ALA A 331 2.41 10.08 -13.06
N TRP A 332 1.78 10.02 -14.23
CA TRP A 332 0.35 10.34 -14.35
C TRP A 332 -0.56 9.32 -13.66
N ASN A 333 -0.14 8.05 -13.54
CA ASN A 333 -0.89 7.04 -12.79
C ASN A 333 -0.88 7.38 -11.30
N MET A 334 0.28 7.70 -10.72
CA MET A 334 0.41 8.07 -9.32
C MET A 334 -0.39 9.33 -9.00
N LYS A 335 -0.23 10.40 -9.80
CA LYS A 335 -1.03 11.62 -9.66
C LYS A 335 -2.53 11.31 -9.70
N LYS A 336 -2.97 10.48 -10.65
CA LYS A 336 -4.38 10.14 -10.79
C LYS A 336 -4.91 9.33 -9.60
N LEU A 337 -4.10 8.45 -9.00
CA LEU A 337 -4.49 7.68 -7.81
C LEU A 337 -4.63 8.59 -6.58
N LEU A 338 -3.73 9.55 -6.40
CA LEU A 338 -3.84 10.57 -5.36
C LEU A 338 -5.09 11.43 -5.57
N ASP A 339 -5.38 11.87 -6.81
CA ASP A 339 -6.63 12.59 -7.14
C ASP A 339 -7.90 11.78 -6.85
N LEU A 340 -7.82 10.44 -6.87
CA LEU A 340 -8.91 9.53 -6.52
C LEU A 340 -9.03 9.29 -5.01
N GLY A 341 -8.10 9.85 -4.22
CA GLY A 341 -8.11 9.82 -2.77
C GLY A 341 -7.17 8.81 -2.13
N ALA A 342 -6.22 8.21 -2.87
CA ALA A 342 -5.16 7.43 -2.23
C ALA A 342 -4.33 8.32 -1.29
N ASP A 343 -3.86 7.75 -0.18
CA ASP A 343 -3.06 8.46 0.83
C ASP A 343 -1.54 8.29 0.62
N GLY A 344 -1.16 7.36 -0.25
CA GLY A 344 0.21 7.07 -0.65
C GLY A 344 0.28 6.05 -1.78
N TYR A 345 1.49 5.75 -2.24
CA TYR A 345 1.73 4.68 -3.20
C TYR A 345 3.11 4.05 -3.02
N TYR A 346 3.20 2.76 -3.31
CA TYR A 346 4.45 2.03 -3.40
C TYR A 346 4.62 1.45 -4.80
N ILE A 347 5.76 1.74 -5.43
CA ILE A 347 6.10 1.23 -6.75
C ILE A 347 6.87 -0.09 -6.57
N LYS A 348 6.29 -1.18 -7.05
CA LYS A 348 6.94 -2.49 -7.09
C LYS A 348 8.11 -2.40 -8.08
N GLU A 349 9.31 -2.73 -7.63
CA GLU A 349 10.50 -2.68 -8.49
C GLU A 349 10.38 -3.67 -9.64
N SER A 350 10.73 -3.20 -10.84
CA SER A 350 10.81 -4.03 -12.03
C SER A 350 12.27 -4.37 -12.31
N PRO A 351 12.57 -5.61 -12.67
CA PRO A 351 13.94 -6.01 -13.01
C PRO A 351 14.43 -5.40 -14.34
N GLU A 352 13.55 -4.77 -15.10
CA GLU A 352 13.95 -4.02 -16.30
C GLU A 352 14.74 -2.75 -15.98
N PHE A 353 14.71 -2.29 -14.73
CA PHE A 353 15.46 -1.13 -14.28
C PHE A 353 16.55 -1.60 -13.33
N ASN A 354 17.80 -1.21 -13.57
CA ASN A 354 18.92 -1.55 -12.68
C ASN A 354 18.91 -0.69 -11.41
N PHE A 355 17.96 -0.93 -10.52
CA PHE A 355 17.93 -0.26 -9.22
C PHE A 355 19.02 -0.81 -8.31
N SER A 356 19.77 0.11 -7.70
CA SER A 356 20.75 -0.22 -6.68
C SER A 356 20.05 -0.59 -5.36
N ALA A 357 20.77 -1.22 -4.44
CA ALA A 357 20.21 -1.50 -3.11
C ALA A 357 19.85 -0.20 -2.37
N GLU A 358 20.64 0.87 -2.52
CA GLU A 358 20.34 2.20 -1.95
C GLU A 358 18.98 2.73 -2.42
N PHE A 359 18.64 2.52 -3.70
CA PHE A 359 17.33 2.91 -4.23
C PHE A 359 16.19 2.12 -3.58
N THR A 360 16.38 0.80 -3.41
CA THR A 360 15.41 -0.05 -2.70
C THR A 360 15.24 0.41 -1.25
N HIS A 361 16.34 0.77 -0.57
CA HIS A 361 16.32 1.32 0.79
C HIS A 361 15.53 2.62 0.87
N GLU A 362 15.81 3.59 0.00
CA GLU A 362 15.10 4.86 -0.03
C GLU A 362 13.60 4.66 -0.33
N SER A 363 13.28 3.77 -1.25
CA SER A 363 11.90 3.42 -1.60
C SER A 363 11.17 2.80 -0.41
N TYR A 364 11.82 1.92 0.36
CA TYR A 364 11.27 1.34 1.59
C TYR A 364 11.08 2.38 2.70
N ASP A 365 12.07 3.25 2.92
CA ASP A 365 11.97 4.30 3.95
C ASP A 365 10.83 5.26 3.66
N ASN A 366 10.65 5.62 2.39
CA ASN A 366 9.53 6.44 1.94
C ASN A 366 8.19 5.72 2.16
N PHE A 367 8.11 4.42 1.83
CA PHE A 367 6.93 3.59 2.13
C PHE A 367 6.62 3.55 3.63
N GLY A 368 7.63 3.39 4.48
CA GLY A 368 7.48 3.41 5.94
C GLY A 368 6.95 4.75 6.45
N LYS A 369 7.45 5.88 5.93
CA LYS A 369 6.94 7.23 6.25
C LYS A 369 5.49 7.41 5.83
N GLU A 370 5.11 6.94 4.64
CA GLU A 370 3.72 6.98 4.18
C GLU A 370 2.79 6.13 5.07
N CYS A 371 3.23 4.93 5.47
CA CYS A 371 2.49 4.06 6.38
C CYS A 371 2.28 4.73 7.74
N ASN A 372 3.33 5.32 8.32
CA ASN A 372 3.24 6.03 9.59
C ASN A 372 2.28 7.23 9.51
N THR A 373 2.35 8.00 8.41
CA THR A 373 1.42 9.10 8.14
C THR A 373 -0.03 8.61 8.10
N CYS A 374 -0.29 7.46 7.46
CA CYS A 374 -1.61 6.84 7.46
C CYS A 374 -2.07 6.46 8.88
N PHE A 375 -1.20 5.82 9.68
CA PHE A 375 -1.56 5.42 11.04
C PHE A 375 -1.89 6.62 11.95
N GLU A 376 -1.22 7.75 11.77
CA GLU A 376 -1.52 9.00 12.49
C GLU A 376 -2.87 9.60 12.07
N ARG A 377 -3.33 9.32 10.85
CA ARG A 377 -4.56 9.87 10.25
C ARG A 377 -5.81 9.00 10.46
N HIS A 378 -5.73 7.94 11.25
CA HIS A 378 -6.86 7.03 11.52
C HIS A 378 -8.12 7.75 12.06
N TYR A 379 -7.95 8.90 12.72
CA TYR A 379 -9.05 9.72 13.25
C TYR A 379 -10.00 10.22 12.15
N LEU A 380 -9.54 10.36 10.90
CA LEU A 380 -10.37 10.83 9.78
C LEU A 380 -11.55 9.90 9.52
N ARG A 381 -11.39 8.59 9.78
CA ARG A 381 -12.47 7.61 9.65
C ARG A 381 -13.63 7.95 10.58
N LYS A 382 -13.32 8.23 11.84
CA LYS A 382 -14.31 8.61 12.89
C LYS A 382 -14.98 9.94 12.56
N ILE A 383 -14.21 10.95 12.13
CA ILE A 383 -14.77 12.25 11.72
C ILE A 383 -15.77 12.08 10.57
N PHE A 384 -15.40 11.32 9.54
CA PHE A 384 -16.28 11.08 8.40
C PHE A 384 -17.58 10.35 8.80
N GLU A 385 -17.50 9.40 9.73
CA GLU A 385 -18.66 8.68 10.26
C GLU A 385 -19.63 9.63 10.96
N MET A 386 -19.14 10.49 11.85
CA MET A 386 -19.97 11.49 12.54
C MET A 386 -20.59 12.48 11.54
N ASP A 387 -19.81 12.96 10.57
CA ASP A 387 -20.31 13.81 9.47
C ASP A 387 -21.45 13.12 8.69
N LYS A 388 -21.31 11.81 8.43
CA LYS A 388 -22.35 11.03 7.74
C LYS A 388 -23.61 10.87 8.56
N VAL A 389 -23.50 10.72 9.89
CA VAL A 389 -24.66 10.68 10.79
C VAL A 389 -25.43 12.01 10.70
N ILE A 390 -24.73 13.15 10.78
CA ILE A 390 -25.34 14.47 10.65
C ILE A 390 -25.98 14.65 9.27
N GLN A 391 -25.27 14.32 8.18
CA GLN A 391 -25.81 14.42 6.82
C GLN A 391 -27.09 13.59 6.63
N LYS A 392 -27.11 12.35 7.14
CA LYS A 392 -28.28 11.48 7.08
C LYS A 392 -29.48 12.09 7.81
N ARG A 393 -29.26 12.74 8.95
CA ARG A 393 -30.32 13.47 9.66
C ARG A 393 -30.88 14.61 8.82
N LEU A 394 -30.00 15.44 8.26
CA LEU A 394 -30.37 16.58 7.40
C LEU A 394 -31.14 16.15 6.14
N ASP A 395 -30.87 14.96 5.61
CA ASP A 395 -31.60 14.41 4.45
C ASP A 395 -33.03 13.96 4.83
N LEU A 396 -33.22 13.42 6.04
CA LEU A 396 -34.56 13.07 6.55
C LEU A 396 -35.44 14.31 6.74
N GLU A 397 -34.88 15.40 7.28
CA GLU A 397 -35.59 16.67 7.46
C GLU A 397 -36.02 17.32 6.13
N ASN A 398 -35.28 17.07 5.04
CA ASN A 398 -35.68 17.53 3.71
C ASN A 398 -36.77 16.67 3.06
N GLY A 399 -36.94 15.42 3.51
CA GLY A 399 -37.83 14.42 2.89
C GLY A 399 -39.18 14.27 3.58
N ILE A 400 -39.28 14.55 4.89
CA ILE A 400 -40.51 14.35 5.67
C ILE A 400 -40.64 15.49 6.70
N LEU A 401 -41.74 16.24 6.58
CA LEU A 401 -42.27 17.27 7.49
C LEU A 401 -41.58 18.64 7.47
N SER A 402 -42.09 19.45 6.55
CA SER A 402 -41.98 20.91 6.45
C SER A 402 -42.61 21.69 7.62
N ASN A 403 -42.65 21.18 8.85
CA ASN A 403 -43.19 21.92 9.99
C ASN A 403 -42.24 21.82 11.20
N ALA A 404 -41.28 22.76 11.23
CA ALA A 404 -40.75 23.40 12.46
C ALA A 404 -39.43 22.95 13.14
N THR A 405 -38.32 22.81 12.40
CA THR A 405 -36.99 22.80 13.05
C THR A 405 -35.91 23.65 12.36
N LEU A 406 -35.54 23.39 11.11
CA LEU A 406 -34.53 24.19 10.38
C LEU A 406 -35.03 24.56 9.00
N ASN A 407 -34.77 25.80 8.55
CA ASN A 407 -35.15 26.21 7.21
C ASN A 407 -34.22 25.57 6.15
N ARG A 408 -34.71 25.43 4.91
CA ARG A 408 -33.96 24.78 3.81
C ARG A 408 -32.61 25.45 3.51
N GLY A 409 -32.53 26.77 3.64
CA GLY A 409 -31.29 27.53 3.46
C GLY A 409 -30.24 27.17 4.51
N ALA A 410 -30.65 27.07 5.78
CA ALA A 410 -29.79 26.63 6.86
C ALA A 410 -29.29 25.20 6.66
N VAL A 411 -30.16 24.26 6.29
CA VAL A 411 -29.77 22.87 6.01
C VAL A 411 -28.71 22.80 4.90
N ASN A 412 -28.90 23.53 3.80
CA ASN A 412 -27.91 23.58 2.71
C ASN A 412 -26.58 24.16 3.19
N LEU A 413 -26.61 25.19 4.03
CA LEU A 413 -25.41 25.83 4.55
C LEU A 413 -24.65 24.91 5.53
N ILE A 414 -25.36 24.16 6.38
CA ILE A 414 -24.76 23.15 7.26
C ILE A 414 -24.04 22.09 6.42
N LYS A 415 -24.66 21.58 5.34
CA LYS A 415 -24.02 20.62 4.42
C LYS A 415 -22.73 21.17 3.80
N VAL A 416 -22.70 22.46 3.46
CA VAL A 416 -21.51 23.14 2.96
C VAL A 416 -20.42 23.19 4.04
N TYR A 417 -20.77 23.60 5.27
CA TYR A 417 -19.81 23.67 6.37
C TYR A 417 -19.25 22.31 6.76
N LEU A 418 -20.06 21.25 6.82
CA LEU A 418 -19.57 19.88 7.04
C LEU A 418 -18.53 19.49 5.98
N LYS A 419 -18.85 19.71 4.69
CA LYS A 419 -17.93 19.40 3.60
C LYS A 419 -16.62 20.21 3.69
N GLN A 420 -16.71 21.50 4.01
CA GLN A 420 -15.53 22.35 4.14
C GLN A 420 -14.68 21.94 5.35
N ALA A 421 -15.32 21.61 6.47
CA ALA A 421 -14.66 21.14 7.68
C ALA A 421 -13.89 19.84 7.41
N PHE A 422 -14.55 18.83 6.83
CA PHE A 422 -13.91 17.57 6.48
C PHE A 422 -12.75 17.78 5.48
N ASN A 423 -12.93 18.60 4.45
CA ASN A 423 -11.87 18.89 3.48
C ASN A 423 -10.68 19.60 4.12
N ALA A 424 -10.91 20.47 5.11
CA ALA A 424 -9.85 21.11 5.86
C ALA A 424 -9.09 20.08 6.70
N ILE A 425 -9.76 19.32 7.55
CA ILE A 425 -9.08 18.34 8.41
C ILE A 425 -8.40 17.22 7.59
N TYR A 426 -8.91 16.88 6.41
CA TYR A 426 -8.24 15.95 5.50
C TYR A 426 -6.88 16.47 4.99
N LYS A 427 -6.70 17.79 4.92
CA LYS A 427 -5.44 18.43 4.52
C LYS A 427 -4.48 18.66 5.69
N TYR A 428 -4.92 18.47 6.92
CA TYR A 428 -4.07 18.64 8.09
C TYR A 428 -2.84 17.74 8.03
N SER A 429 -1.70 18.33 8.36
CA SER A 429 -0.41 17.66 8.55
C SER A 429 0.41 18.42 9.58
N GLN A 430 1.51 17.83 10.06
CA GLN A 430 2.40 18.51 11.01
C GLN A 430 3.01 19.82 10.47
N THR A 431 3.10 19.96 9.15
CA THR A 431 3.58 21.18 8.48
C THR A 431 2.48 22.15 8.08
N GLN A 432 1.21 21.74 8.18
CA GLN A 432 0.03 22.52 7.80
C GLN A 432 -1.04 22.45 8.91
N LYS A 433 -0.64 22.85 10.12
CA LYS A 433 -1.45 22.76 11.34
C LYS A 433 -2.68 23.65 11.31
N GLU A 434 -2.63 24.75 10.55
CA GLU A 434 -3.73 25.71 10.36
C GLU A 434 -5.02 25.05 9.84
N TYR A 435 -4.92 23.92 9.14
CA TYR A 435 -6.09 23.18 8.67
C TYR A 435 -6.95 22.59 9.79
N ALA A 436 -6.38 22.32 10.97
CA ALA A 436 -7.16 21.93 12.15
C ALA A 436 -8.02 23.12 12.63
N LEU A 437 -7.46 24.32 12.67
CA LEU A 437 -8.21 25.56 12.95
C LEU A 437 -9.29 25.79 11.91
N TYR A 438 -9.00 25.66 10.61
CA TYR A 438 -9.99 25.85 9.56
C TYR A 438 -11.15 24.85 9.70
N SER A 439 -10.85 23.57 9.94
CA SER A 439 -11.89 22.56 10.20
C SER A 439 -12.73 22.90 11.42
N PHE A 440 -12.08 23.29 12.51
CA PHE A 440 -12.76 23.65 13.75
C PHE A 440 -13.71 24.83 13.55
N LEU A 441 -13.27 25.87 12.84
CA LEU A 441 -14.10 27.05 12.56
C LEU A 441 -15.31 26.71 11.69
N GLU A 442 -15.17 25.84 10.69
CA GLU A 442 -16.30 25.41 9.86
C GLU A 442 -17.33 24.60 10.67
N TYR A 443 -16.90 23.67 11.53
CA TYR A 443 -17.81 23.02 12.47
C TYR A 443 -18.44 24.00 13.45
N TYR A 444 -17.68 24.98 13.94
CA TYR A 444 -18.19 25.98 14.89
C TYR A 444 -19.30 26.84 14.27
N LYS A 445 -19.19 27.20 12.99
CA LYS A 445 -20.26 27.91 12.27
C LYS A 445 -21.59 27.15 12.26
N ILE A 446 -21.56 25.82 12.32
CA ILE A 446 -22.78 25.00 12.45
C ILE A 446 -23.45 25.27 13.81
N ALA A 447 -22.68 25.28 14.91
CA ALA A 447 -23.21 25.62 16.23
C ALA A 447 -23.81 27.03 16.26
N GLU A 448 -23.14 28.02 15.65
CA GLU A 448 -23.63 29.40 15.57
C GLU A 448 -24.93 29.50 14.74
N LEU A 449 -25.00 28.77 13.63
CA LEU A 449 -26.17 28.74 12.77
C LEU A 449 -27.37 28.08 13.47
N LEU A 450 -27.15 26.96 14.18
CA LEU A 450 -28.20 26.33 15.00
C LEU A 450 -28.71 27.29 16.08
N GLY A 451 -27.80 28.00 16.75
CA GLY A 451 -28.13 29.04 17.73
C GLY A 451 -29.00 30.16 17.14
N LYS A 452 -28.77 30.53 15.88
CA LYS A 452 -29.55 31.57 15.18
C LYS A 452 -30.90 31.06 14.68
N GLU A 453 -30.95 29.87 14.12
CA GLU A 453 -32.16 29.31 13.50
C GLU A 453 -33.18 28.83 14.53
N LEU A 454 -32.70 28.31 15.65
CA LEU A 454 -33.56 27.70 16.68
C LEU A 454 -33.96 28.70 17.78
N ILE A 455 -33.42 29.92 17.77
CA ILE A 455 -33.74 31.01 18.72
C ILE A 455 -34.08 32.29 17.95
N ASP A 456 -35.34 32.71 18.00
CA ASP A 456 -35.82 33.93 17.33
C ASP A 456 -35.60 35.19 18.20
N ASP A 457 -35.11 36.30 17.64
CA ASP A 457 -34.78 37.52 18.40
C ASP A 457 -36.00 38.33 18.90
N ASN A 458 -37.24 38.00 18.47
CA ASN A 458 -38.44 38.86 18.64
C ASN A 458 -39.40 38.57 19.83
N THR A 459 -39.04 37.82 20.88
CA THR A 459 -39.96 37.61 22.04
C THR A 459 -39.25 37.57 23.40
N THR A 460 -40.05 37.51 24.48
CA THR A 460 -39.68 37.62 25.89
C THR A 460 -38.50 36.71 26.29
N LYS A 461 -37.49 37.33 26.92
CA LYS A 461 -36.24 36.69 27.35
C LYS A 461 -36.40 36.05 28.73
N PHE A 462 -36.01 34.78 28.86
CA PHE A 462 -35.87 34.11 30.15
C PHE A 462 -34.39 33.87 30.44
N PHE A 463 -33.95 34.22 31.64
CA PHE A 463 -32.59 33.95 32.12
C PHE A 463 -32.57 32.74 33.03
N ILE A 464 -31.61 31.84 32.85
CA ILE A 464 -31.37 30.78 33.83
C ILE A 464 -30.18 31.16 34.71
N LYS A 465 -30.43 31.27 36.02
CA LYS A 465 -29.40 31.48 37.05
C LYS A 465 -29.18 30.21 37.85
N LYS A 466 -27.92 29.78 37.99
CA LYS A 466 -27.48 28.72 38.92
C LYS A 466 -27.40 29.30 40.34
N LYS A 467 -27.81 28.54 41.36
CA LYS A 467 -27.78 28.97 42.78
C LYS A 467 -26.37 29.16 43.35
N SER A 468 -25.33 28.63 42.71
CA SER A 468 -23.92 28.80 43.12
C SER A 468 -22.99 28.75 41.89
N GLY A 469 -22.37 29.89 41.56
CA GLY A 469 -21.53 30.10 40.37
C GLY A 469 -22.30 30.72 39.20
N ASN A 470 -21.79 31.82 38.63
CA ASN A 470 -22.48 32.56 37.57
C ASN A 470 -22.33 31.84 36.23
N ILE A 471 -23.42 31.25 35.73
CA ILE A 471 -23.61 30.99 34.30
C ILE A 471 -25.03 31.43 33.95
N ASP A 472 -25.14 32.49 33.16
CA ASP A 472 -26.41 33.07 32.72
C ASP A 472 -26.75 32.53 31.32
N PHE A 473 -27.92 31.88 31.12
CA PHE A 473 -28.38 31.44 29.78
C PHE A 473 -29.63 32.19 29.33
N ILE A 474 -29.85 32.32 28.01
CA ILE A 474 -31.05 32.94 27.42
C ILE A 474 -31.94 31.86 26.78
N ILE A 475 -33.24 31.81 27.16
CA ILE A 475 -34.27 31.04 26.45
C ILE A 475 -35.42 31.92 25.98
N LYS A 476 -35.97 31.55 24.82
CA LYS A 476 -37.25 31.98 24.27
C LYS A 476 -38.17 30.76 24.08
N THR A 477 -39.36 30.77 24.67
CA THR A 477 -40.42 29.76 24.48
C THR A 477 -41.50 30.23 23.47
N PRO A 478 -42.30 29.32 22.87
CA PRO A 478 -42.64 27.97 23.32
C PRO A 478 -41.85 26.86 22.60
N LEU A 479 -41.31 25.95 23.41
CA LEU A 479 -40.80 24.65 23.01
C LEU A 479 -41.90 23.88 22.29
N LEU A 480 -41.62 23.38 21.09
CA LEU A 480 -42.53 22.52 20.32
C LEU A 480 -42.64 21.09 20.86
N SER A 481 -41.98 20.74 21.96
CA SER A 481 -42.08 19.41 22.58
C SER A 481 -42.08 19.46 24.12
N LYS A 482 -43.27 19.23 24.69
CA LYS A 482 -43.57 18.57 25.98
C LYS A 482 -42.64 18.80 27.20
N VAL A 483 -42.09 19.99 27.39
CA VAL A 483 -41.61 20.37 28.73
C VAL A 483 -42.64 21.34 29.30
N GLU A 484 -43.66 20.79 29.94
CA GLU A 484 -44.68 21.60 30.61
C GLU A 484 -44.07 22.27 31.85
N PRO A 485 -44.06 23.61 31.92
CA PRO A 485 -43.64 24.30 33.12
C PRO A 485 -44.67 24.05 34.23
N VAL A 486 -44.23 23.47 35.36
CA VAL A 486 -45.09 23.28 36.53
C VAL A 486 -45.42 24.65 37.11
N LYS A 487 -46.69 25.04 37.03
CA LYS A 487 -47.25 26.24 37.65
C LYS A 487 -47.84 25.87 39.00
N GLU A 488 -47.39 26.52 40.07
CA GLU A 488 -48.02 26.44 41.39
C GLU A 488 -48.67 27.80 41.68
N ALA A 489 -49.92 27.81 42.11
CA ALA A 489 -50.64 29.03 42.44
C ALA A 489 -50.02 29.65 43.71
N SER A 490 -49.55 30.89 43.61
CA SER A 490 -49.14 31.66 44.79
C SER A 490 -50.32 32.47 45.32
N SER A 491 -50.38 32.65 46.64
CA SER A 491 -51.37 33.46 47.36
C SER A 491 -51.29 34.96 47.05
N THR A 492 -50.37 35.40 46.19
CA THR A 492 -50.18 36.81 45.80
C THR A 492 -50.55 37.10 44.34
N GLY A 493 -51.16 36.13 43.62
CA GLY A 493 -51.63 36.33 42.25
C GLY A 493 -50.55 36.40 41.17
N LYS A 494 -49.26 36.23 41.53
CA LYS A 494 -48.15 36.08 40.58
C LYS A 494 -47.78 34.60 40.45
N SER A 495 -47.96 34.03 39.26
CA SER A 495 -47.51 32.66 38.95
C SER A 495 -45.99 32.64 38.72
N PHE A 496 -45.27 31.79 39.45
CA PHE A 496 -43.83 31.56 39.23
C PHE A 496 -43.62 30.23 38.50
N LEU A 497 -42.68 30.20 37.54
CA LEU A 497 -42.22 28.96 36.91
C LEU A 497 -41.31 28.20 37.89
N LYS A 498 -41.70 27.01 38.35
CA LYS A 498 -40.90 26.21 39.30
C LYS A 498 -39.76 25.40 38.64
N GLY A 499 -39.14 25.94 37.60
CA GLY A 499 -37.92 25.40 36.98
C GLY A 499 -38.12 24.22 36.04
N TYR A 500 -37.03 23.91 35.33
CA TYR A 500 -36.83 22.71 34.52
C TYR A 500 -36.25 21.63 35.47
N LYS A 501 -36.78 20.41 35.50
CA LYS A 501 -36.24 19.34 36.36
C LYS A 501 -34.89 18.83 35.84
N GLU A 502 -33.82 19.54 36.18
CA GLU A 502 -32.66 19.04 36.93
C GLU A 502 -32.36 20.13 37.99
N LYS A 503 -32.06 19.73 39.23
CA LYS A 503 -32.47 20.39 40.49
C LYS A 503 -32.08 21.87 40.76
N ASP A 504 -31.33 22.58 39.91
CA ASP A 504 -30.59 23.78 40.34
C ASP A 504 -30.82 25.09 39.56
N TYR A 505 -31.80 25.13 38.64
CA TYR A 505 -31.99 26.28 37.75
C TYR A 505 -33.33 27.01 37.97
N THR A 506 -33.28 28.33 38.18
CA THR A 506 -34.48 29.18 38.32
C THR A 506 -34.57 30.18 37.16
N PRO A 507 -35.68 30.24 36.42
CA PRO A 507 -35.93 31.29 35.44
C PRO A 507 -36.08 32.64 36.14
N ILE A 508 -35.28 33.63 35.77
CA ILE A 508 -35.40 35.02 36.22
C ILE A 508 -35.86 35.87 35.04
N LYS A 509 -36.85 36.73 35.29
CA LYS A 509 -37.27 37.78 34.37
C LYS A 509 -36.49 39.03 34.77
N ASP A 510 -35.66 39.55 33.88
CA ASP A 510 -34.85 40.73 34.19
C ASP A 510 -35.54 42.01 33.68
N ASP A 511 -35.52 43.03 34.54
CA ASP A 511 -36.02 44.38 34.30
C ASP A 511 -34.87 45.34 33.89
N ASP A 512 -33.59 44.89 33.95
CA ASP A 512 -32.42 45.66 33.52
C ASP A 512 -32.07 45.46 32.03
N GLU A 513 -32.55 46.37 31.20
CA GLU A 513 -32.50 46.28 29.73
C GLU A 513 -31.10 46.39 29.09
N GLY A 514 -30.04 46.71 29.83
CA GLY A 514 -28.78 47.22 29.27
C GLY A 514 -27.80 46.18 28.71
N PHE A 515 -27.52 45.10 29.45
CA PHE A 515 -26.33 44.26 29.20
C PHE A 515 -26.56 43.09 28.23
N TYR A 516 -27.81 42.68 28.01
CA TYR A 516 -28.15 41.44 27.31
C TYR A 516 -29.10 41.64 26.12
N LYS A 517 -29.01 42.79 25.42
CA LYS A 517 -29.90 43.06 24.28
C LYS A 517 -29.77 42.02 23.17
N LYS A 518 -28.60 41.38 22.96
CA LYS A 518 -28.39 40.27 22.01
C LYS A 518 -27.43 39.21 22.60
N PRO A 519 -27.87 37.97 22.89
CA PRO A 519 -26.96 36.88 23.31
C PRO A 519 -25.90 36.61 22.25
N THR A 520 -24.67 36.32 22.69
CA THR A 520 -23.60 35.81 21.82
C THR A 520 -23.99 34.47 21.20
N SER A 521 -23.38 34.10 20.07
CA SER A 521 -23.63 32.81 19.41
C SER A 521 -23.33 31.62 20.31
N SER A 522 -22.26 31.70 21.11
CA SER A 522 -21.91 30.67 22.10
C SER A 522 -22.99 30.51 23.16
N LEU A 523 -23.52 31.62 23.70
CA LEU A 523 -24.57 31.57 24.72
C LEU A 523 -25.88 31.00 24.17
N ARG A 524 -26.23 31.33 22.92
CA ARG A 524 -27.39 30.74 22.22
C ARG A 524 -27.25 29.22 22.14
N PHE A 525 -26.10 28.74 21.65
CA PHE A 525 -25.91 27.31 21.46
C PHE A 525 -25.83 26.53 22.78
N SER A 526 -25.13 27.05 23.79
CA SER A 526 -25.10 26.44 25.13
C SER A 526 -26.49 26.34 25.76
N GLY A 527 -27.33 27.37 25.58
CA GLY A 527 -28.73 27.34 26.01
C GLY A 527 -29.53 26.24 25.30
N LEU A 528 -29.34 26.05 23.99
CA LEU A 528 -29.98 24.96 23.25
C LEU A 528 -29.54 23.58 23.76
N MET A 529 -28.24 23.39 24.01
CA MET A 529 -27.69 22.13 24.52
C MET A 529 -28.38 21.71 25.83
N LEU A 530 -28.43 22.60 26.82
CA LEU A 530 -29.06 22.31 28.11
C LEU A 530 -30.58 22.14 27.99
N LEU A 531 -31.25 23.04 27.29
CA LEU A 531 -32.68 23.30 27.55
C LEU A 531 -33.59 22.71 26.48
N ARG A 532 -33.10 22.64 25.25
CA ARG A 532 -33.81 21.98 24.15
C ARG A 532 -33.37 20.54 24.02
N PHE A 533 -32.07 20.27 24.12
CA PHE A 533 -31.52 18.96 23.86
C PHE A 533 -31.24 18.14 25.14
N GLY A 534 -31.32 18.74 26.33
CA GLY A 534 -31.14 18.04 27.61
C GLY A 534 -29.75 17.43 27.74
N PHE A 535 -28.71 18.19 27.41
CA PHE A 535 -27.32 17.79 27.63
C PHE A 535 -26.94 17.99 29.10
N GLU A 536 -26.03 17.16 29.59
CA GLU A 536 -25.42 17.34 30.91
C GLU A 536 -24.51 18.59 30.95
N GLU A 537 -24.35 19.17 32.13
CA GLU A 537 -23.53 20.37 32.37
C GLU A 537 -22.09 20.20 31.85
N VAL A 538 -21.48 19.02 32.04
CA VAL A 538 -20.12 18.71 31.57
C VAL A 538 -19.95 18.87 30.05
N SER A 539 -20.99 18.56 29.26
CA SER A 539 -20.94 18.72 27.80
C SER A 539 -20.99 20.18 27.40
N VAL A 540 -21.68 21.00 28.18
CA VAL A 540 -21.81 22.45 27.96
C VAL A 540 -20.54 23.16 28.40
N GLU A 541 -19.95 22.75 29.53
CA GLU A 541 -18.63 23.21 29.96
C GLU A 541 -17.55 22.87 28.92
N THR A 542 -17.62 21.68 28.32
CA THR A 542 -16.75 21.30 27.20
C THR A 542 -16.91 22.25 26.02
N PHE A 543 -18.14 22.52 25.57
CA PHE A 543 -18.40 23.49 24.49
C PHE A 543 -17.89 24.91 24.84
N MET A 544 -18.11 25.36 26.07
CA MET A 544 -17.65 26.68 26.53
C MET A 544 -16.13 26.78 26.55
N SER A 545 -15.44 25.71 26.95
CA SER A 545 -13.97 25.62 26.86
C SER A 545 -13.49 25.72 25.40
N LEU A 546 -14.16 25.02 24.48
CA LEU A 546 -13.87 25.11 23.04
C LEU A 546 -14.14 26.51 22.47
N ASN A 547 -15.21 27.19 22.91
CA ASN A 547 -15.49 28.57 22.53
C ASN A 547 -14.41 29.54 23.07
N ASN A 548 -13.96 29.35 24.32
CA ASN A 548 -12.87 30.16 24.86
C ASN A 548 -11.60 29.96 24.06
N LEU A 549 -11.25 28.71 23.74
CA LEU A 549 -10.13 28.38 22.87
C LEU A 549 -10.25 29.05 21.50
N ARG A 550 -11.43 29.00 20.86
CA ARG A 550 -11.72 29.72 19.61
C ARG A 550 -11.38 31.21 19.75
N ASN A 551 -11.89 31.85 20.78
CA ASN A 551 -11.74 33.30 20.97
C ASN A 551 -10.27 33.65 21.23
N THR A 552 -9.56 32.87 22.04
CA THR A 552 -8.12 33.05 22.28
C THR A 552 -7.32 32.92 20.99
N VAL A 553 -7.55 31.85 20.21
CA VAL A 553 -6.82 31.60 18.96
C VAL A 553 -7.13 32.67 17.90
N VAL A 554 -8.39 33.08 17.76
CA VAL A 554 -8.81 34.10 16.78
C VAL A 554 -8.38 35.51 17.19
N ALA A 555 -8.34 35.83 18.50
CA ALA A 555 -7.94 37.15 18.98
C ALA A 555 -6.42 37.34 19.07
N HIS A 556 -5.67 36.27 19.32
CA HIS A 556 -4.21 36.32 19.53
C HIS A 556 -3.39 35.69 18.40
N SER A 557 -3.99 35.46 17.23
CA SER A 557 -3.33 34.90 16.04
C SER A 557 -2.14 35.72 15.53
N ALA A 558 -1.87 36.90 16.10
CA ALA A 558 -0.73 37.76 15.76
C ALA A 558 0.50 37.57 16.66
N ASP A 559 0.40 37.05 17.90
CA ASP A 559 1.50 37.21 18.88
C ASP A 559 1.79 36.04 19.84
N ASN A 560 1.07 34.91 19.84
CA ASN A 560 1.37 33.84 20.81
C ASN A 560 1.24 32.41 20.25
N SER A 561 2.33 31.65 20.37
CA SER A 561 2.45 30.22 20.05
C SER A 561 1.79 29.27 21.08
N ALA A 562 1.17 29.80 22.13
CA ALA A 562 0.72 29.01 23.29
C ALA A 562 -0.65 28.33 23.14
N SER A 563 -1.48 28.75 22.19
CA SER A 563 -2.82 28.20 21.98
C SER A 563 -3.02 27.80 20.52
N GLU A 564 -3.03 26.49 20.25
CA GLU A 564 -3.23 25.88 18.94
C GLU A 564 -4.50 25.00 18.99
N ILE A 565 -5.32 25.04 17.94
CA ILE A 565 -6.41 24.07 17.75
C ILE A 565 -5.82 22.73 17.33
N LYS A 566 -6.07 21.68 18.11
CA LYS A 566 -5.64 20.31 17.81
C LYS A 566 -6.79 19.48 17.24
N VAL A 567 -6.45 18.33 16.67
CA VAL A 567 -7.42 17.36 16.11
C VAL A 567 -8.44 16.92 17.17
N GLU A 568 -8.02 16.77 18.43
CA GLU A 568 -8.92 16.39 19.53
C GLU A 568 -9.99 17.46 19.79
N ASN A 569 -9.68 18.73 19.58
CA ASN A 569 -10.65 19.82 19.71
C ASN A 569 -11.71 19.77 18.59
N VAL A 570 -11.28 19.45 17.36
CA VAL A 570 -12.17 19.24 16.21
C VAL A 570 -13.12 18.09 16.48
N ILE A 571 -12.59 16.95 16.95
CA ILE A 571 -13.39 15.75 17.29
C ILE A 571 -14.38 16.09 18.40
N SER A 572 -13.94 16.74 19.48
CA SER A 572 -14.81 17.09 20.62
C SER A 572 -15.98 17.99 20.21
N LEU A 573 -15.73 18.98 19.36
CA LEU A 573 -16.79 19.84 18.83
C LEU A 573 -17.77 19.04 17.94
N LEU A 574 -17.25 18.17 17.09
CA LEU A 574 -18.07 17.36 16.20
C LEU A 574 -18.92 16.34 16.96
N GLU A 575 -18.41 15.74 18.04
CA GLU A 575 -19.18 14.87 18.93
C GLU A 575 -20.37 15.61 19.58
N ILE A 576 -20.17 16.87 19.98
CA ILE A 576 -21.27 17.72 20.48
C ILE A 576 -22.31 17.95 19.38
N LEU A 577 -21.88 18.30 18.17
CA LEU A 577 -22.77 18.53 17.03
C LEU A 577 -23.54 17.26 16.67
N GLU A 578 -22.87 16.11 16.58
CA GLU A 578 -23.51 14.83 16.27
C GLU A 578 -24.63 14.52 17.28
N LYS A 579 -24.36 14.65 18.58
CA LYS A 579 -25.37 14.48 19.63
C LYS A 579 -26.54 15.45 19.49
N VAL A 580 -26.28 16.69 19.06
CA VAL A 580 -27.35 17.67 18.78
C VAL A 580 -28.20 17.20 17.61
N PHE A 581 -27.61 16.74 16.51
CA PHE A 581 -28.36 16.22 15.35
C PHE A 581 -29.09 14.90 15.62
N GLN A 582 -28.64 14.09 16.58
CA GLN A 582 -29.40 12.92 17.02
C GLN A 582 -30.68 13.29 17.79
N LYS A 583 -30.75 14.51 18.36
CA LYS A 583 -31.87 15.02 19.18
C LYS A 583 -32.73 16.08 18.50
N LEU A 584 -32.21 16.75 17.47
CA LEU A 584 -33.01 17.37 16.40
C LEU A 584 -33.84 16.27 15.73
#